data_AF-A0A2N2FJM8-F1
#
_entry.id   AF-A0A2N2FJM8-F1
#
_cell.length_a   1.000
_cell.length_b   1.000
_cell.length_c   1.000
_cell.angle_alpha   90.00
_cell.angle_beta   90.00
_cell.angle_gamma   90.00
#
_symmetry.space_group_name_H-M   'P 1'
#
loop_
_entity.id
_entity.type
_entity.pdbx_description
1 polymer ?
#
loop_
_entity_poly.entity_id
_entity_poly.type
_entity_poly.pdbx_seq_one_letter_code
_entity_poly.pdbx_strand_id
1 'polypeptide(L)'
;MPYDIRLVKLINGESVIGKWSDDGKTITDPAVLQTVPSQQGVQMMLLPFGYPFEQEITGEISTAHVLYEYKKAPEELKTKYLEASSNLTLSAPGGGNISQLLKK
;
A
#
# COMPACT_ATOMS: atom_id res chain seq x y z
N MET A 1 -0.55 12.50 14.48
CA MET A 1 -1.45 11.50 15.09
C MET A 1 -1.15 10.15 14.44
N PRO A 2 -1.24 9.01 15.14
CA PRO A 2 -1.08 7.72 14.48
C PRO A 2 -2.24 7.53 13.48
N TYR A 3 -1.94 7.44 12.20
CA TYR A 3 -2.95 7.14 11.18
C TYR A 3 -3.50 5.73 11.42
N ASP A 4 -4.82 5.55 11.29
CA ASP A 4 -5.42 4.21 11.27
C ASP A 4 -5.20 3.60 9.87
N ILE A 5 -4.19 2.73 9.77
CA ILE A 5 -3.78 2.11 8.51
C ILE A 5 -4.31 0.69 8.46
N ARG A 6 -5.11 0.39 7.44
CA ARG A 6 -5.73 -0.92 7.27
C ARG A 6 -5.50 -1.47 5.87
N LEU A 7 -5.53 -2.80 5.78
CA LEU A 7 -5.45 -3.56 4.54
C LEU A 7 -6.82 -4.16 4.25
N VAL A 8 -7.30 -3.98 3.02
CA VAL A 8 -8.60 -4.46 2.56
C VAL A 8 -8.50 -5.11 1.20
N LYS A 9 -9.53 -5.88 0.84
CA LYS A 9 -9.78 -6.34 -0.51
C LYS A 9 -11.00 -5.61 -1.06
N LEU A 10 -10.86 -4.98 -2.21
CA LEU A 10 -11.94 -4.29 -2.89
C LEU A 10 -12.82 -5.27 -3.67
N ILE A 11 -14.01 -4.81 -4.07
CA ILE A 11 -14.96 -5.59 -4.88
C ILE A 11 -14.39 -6.06 -6.23
N ASN A 12 -13.40 -5.35 -6.78
CA ASN A 12 -12.73 -5.73 -8.02
C ASN A 12 -11.64 -6.81 -7.82
N GLY A 13 -11.41 -7.24 -6.57
CA GLY A 13 -10.45 -8.27 -6.20
C GLY A 13 -9.06 -7.75 -5.83
N GLU A 14 -8.77 -6.46 -5.99
CA GLU A 14 -7.49 -5.86 -5.62
C GLU A 14 -7.32 -5.74 -4.11
N SER A 15 -6.08 -5.88 -3.63
CA SER A 15 -5.74 -5.67 -2.23
C SER A 15 -5.17 -4.26 -2.06
N VAL A 16 -5.77 -3.47 -1.16
CA VAL A 16 -5.45 -2.05 -0.99
C VAL A 16 -5.13 -1.75 0.46
N ILE A 17 -4.08 -0.96 0.69
CA ILE A 17 -3.72 -0.37 1.97
C ILE A 17 -3.94 1.14 1.90
N GLY A 18 -4.39 1.75 2.99
CA GLY A 18 -4.65 3.19 3.03
C GLY A 18 -4.88 3.69 4.45
N LYS A 19 -5.16 4.99 4.59
CA LYS A 19 -5.50 5.65 5.87
C LYS A 19 -7.01 5.74 5.99
N TRP A 20 -7.57 5.33 7.13
CA TRP A 20 -8.99 5.40 7.35
C TRP A 20 -9.37 6.78 7.86
N SER A 21 -10.46 7.32 7.32
CA SER A 21 -11.08 8.52 7.88
C SER A 21 -11.62 8.24 9.29
N ASP A 22 -11.68 9.27 10.12
CA ASP A 22 -12.21 9.15 11.48
C ASP A 22 -13.67 8.67 11.51
N ASP A 23 -14.44 8.92 10.45
CA ASP A 23 -15.82 8.47 10.30
C ASP A 23 -15.95 7.06 9.68
N GLY A 24 -14.83 6.44 9.27
CA GLY A 24 -14.75 5.10 8.71
C GLY A 24 -15.41 4.92 7.33
N LYS A 25 -15.75 6.01 6.65
CA LYS A 25 -16.46 5.96 5.35
C LYS A 25 -15.53 6.01 4.15
N THR A 26 -14.31 6.51 4.33
CA THR A 26 -13.34 6.66 3.26
C THR A 26 -11.97 6.12 3.65
N ILE A 27 -11.27 5.64 2.63
CA ILE A 27 -9.87 5.24 2.66
C ILE A 27 -9.13 6.30 1.85
N THR A 28 -8.27 7.06 2.50
CA THR A 28 -7.46 8.11 1.87
C THR A 28 -6.06 7.58 1.55
N ASP A 29 -5.44 8.17 0.53
CA ASP A 29 -4.12 7.79 0.03
C ASP A 29 -3.99 6.27 -0.23
N PRO A 30 -4.87 5.66 -1.04
CA PRO A 30 -4.85 4.23 -1.30
C PRO A 30 -3.64 3.79 -2.13
N ALA A 31 -3.02 2.69 -1.72
CA ALA A 31 -2.00 1.98 -2.48
C ALA A 31 -2.40 0.52 -2.71
N VAL A 32 -2.20 0.02 -3.93
CA VAL A 32 -2.44 -1.38 -4.29
C VAL A 32 -1.23 -2.24 -3.91
N LEU A 33 -1.51 -3.38 -3.29
CA LEU A 33 -0.52 -4.42 -2.99
C LEU A 33 -0.58 -5.48 -4.10
N GLN A 34 0.49 -5.57 -4.88
CA GLN A 34 0.62 -6.56 -5.94
C GLN A 34 1.75 -7.53 -5.66
N THR A 35 1.53 -8.80 -6.02
CA THR A 35 2.56 -9.84 -5.98
C THR A 35 3.11 -10.03 -7.39
N VAL A 36 4.39 -9.68 -7.58
CA VAL A 36 5.08 -9.82 -8.86
C VAL A 36 5.98 -11.06 -8.80
N PRO A 37 5.87 -11.99 -9.76
CA PRO A 37 6.80 -13.12 -9.87
C PRO A 37 8.23 -12.61 -10.12
N SER A 38 9.20 -13.18 -9.41
CA SER A 38 10.63 -12.91 -9.58
C SER A 38 11.41 -14.22 -9.70
N GLN A 39 12.66 -14.15 -10.19
CA GLN A 39 13.52 -15.34 -10.33
C GLN A 39 13.78 -16.08 -9.00
N GLN A 40 13.57 -15.40 -7.86
CA GLN A 40 13.76 -15.97 -6.52
C GLN A 40 12.43 -16.23 -5.78
N GLY A 41 11.28 -16.14 -6.47
CA GLY A 41 9.96 -16.42 -5.89
C GLY A 41 8.93 -15.35 -6.22
N VAL A 42 8.28 -14.81 -5.17
CA VAL A 42 7.27 -13.76 -5.31
C VAL A 42 7.72 -12.53 -4.53
N GLN A 43 7.68 -11.38 -5.19
CA GLN A 43 7.97 -10.09 -4.57
C GLN A 43 6.68 -9.31 -4.37
N MET A 44 6.53 -8.72 -3.18
CA MET A 44 5.43 -7.79 -2.92
C MET A 44 5.83 -6.38 -3.34
N MET A 45 4.94 -5.70 -4.05
CA MET A 45 5.10 -4.31 -4.47
C MET A 45 3.89 -3.48 -4.02
N LEU A 46 4.17 -2.30 -3.48
CA LEU A 46 3.17 -1.26 -3.24
C LEU A 46 3.23 -0.26 -4.39
N LEU A 47 2.10 -0.03 -5.02
CA LEU A 47 1.95 0.94 -6.09
C LEU A 47 0.80 1.89 -5.75
N PRO A 48 0.83 3.16 -6.21
CA PRO A 48 -0.34 4.03 -6.14
C PRO A 48 -1.57 3.34 -6.77
N PHE A 49 -2.74 3.50 -6.16
CA PHE A 49 -3.97 2.90 -6.68
C PHE A 49 -4.44 3.54 -8.01
N GLY A 50 -3.97 4.76 -8.31
CA GLY A 50 -4.36 5.53 -9.48
C GLY A 50 -3.78 5.01 -10.81
N TYR A 51 -3.44 5.92 -11.72
CA TYR A 51 -3.00 5.54 -13.06
C TYR A 51 -1.62 4.85 -13.04
N PRO A 52 -1.29 3.97 -13.99
CA PRO A 52 -0.02 3.23 -14.00
C PRO A 52 1.27 4.07 -13.97
N PHE A 53 1.19 5.36 -14.28
CA PHE A 53 2.32 6.30 -14.27
C PHE A 53 2.22 7.35 -13.16
N GLU A 54 1.17 7.28 -12.35
CA GLU A 54 0.97 8.12 -11.19
C GLU A 54 1.99 7.72 -10.12
N GLN A 55 2.76 8.69 -9.64
CA GLN A 55 3.84 8.45 -8.69
C GLN A 55 3.41 8.75 -7.25
N GLU A 56 2.37 9.56 -7.09
CA GLU A 56 1.89 10.00 -5.80
C GLU A 56 0.78 9.06 -5.30
N ILE A 57 0.87 8.68 -4.03
CA ILE A 57 -0.21 7.96 -3.37
C ILE A 57 -1.22 9.01 -2.91
N THR A 58 -2.29 9.16 -3.68
CA THR A 58 -3.36 10.12 -3.42
C THR A 58 -4.72 9.54 -3.80
N GLY A 59 -5.78 10.31 -3.54
CA GLY A 59 -7.16 9.95 -3.83
C GLY A 59 -7.89 9.32 -2.64
N GLU A 60 -9.15 8.97 -2.88
CA GLU A 60 -10.04 8.44 -1.87
C GLU A 60 -10.91 7.30 -2.42
N ILE A 61 -11.12 6.27 -1.61
CA ILE A 61 -12.01 5.15 -1.91
C ILE A 61 -13.10 5.10 -0.84
N SER A 62 -14.37 5.08 -1.26
CA SER A 62 -15.47 4.83 -0.33
C SER A 62 -15.42 3.39 0.19
N THR A 63 -15.55 3.21 1.51
CA THR A 63 -15.54 1.89 2.16
C THR A 63 -16.71 1.01 1.73
N ALA A 64 -17.74 1.56 1.06
CA ALA A 64 -18.79 0.78 0.41
C ALA A 64 -18.28 -0.18 -0.69
N HIS A 65 -17.08 0.06 -1.23
CA HIS A 65 -16.44 -0.80 -2.22
C HIS A 65 -15.47 -1.81 -1.62
N VAL A 66 -15.42 -1.92 -0.29
CA VAL A 66 -14.63 -2.93 0.42
C VAL A 66 -15.42 -4.24 0.49
N LEU A 67 -14.81 -5.30 -0.04
CA LEU A 67 -15.36 -6.65 0.04
C LEU A 67 -14.93 -7.37 1.32
N TYR A 68 -13.70 -7.13 1.77
CA TYR A 68 -13.12 -7.81 2.94
C TYR A 68 -12.08 -6.94 3.64
N GLU A 69 -12.12 -6.88 4.96
CA GLU A 69 -11.10 -6.22 5.79
C GLU A 69 -10.21 -7.26 6.47
N TYR A 70 -8.89 -7.12 6.30
CA TYR A 70 -7.95 -8.00 6.98
C TYR A 70 -7.87 -7.64 8.46
N LYS A 71 -8.07 -8.63 9.34
CA LYS A 71 -7.99 -8.44 10.80
C LYS A 71 -6.66 -7.83 11.26
N LYS A 72 -5.57 -8.11 10.54
CA LYS A 72 -4.23 -7.58 10.81
C LYS A 72 -3.49 -7.37 9.48
N ALA A 73 -2.89 -6.19 9.34
CA ALA A 73 -1.86 -5.93 8.34
C ALA A 73 -0.47 -6.05 9.00
N PRO A 74 0.52 -6.69 8.37
CA PRO A 74 1.89 -6.76 8.89
C PRO A 74 2.46 -5.36 9.14
N GLU A 75 3.16 -5.17 10.26
CA GLU A 75 3.72 -3.86 10.63
C GLU A 75 4.73 -3.34 9.59
N GLU A 76 5.59 -4.23 9.06
CA GLU A 76 6.53 -3.88 7.98
C GLU A 76 5.82 -3.30 6.75
N LEU A 77 4.63 -3.82 6.41
CA LEU A 77 3.84 -3.33 5.28
C LEU A 77 3.32 -1.92 5.56
N LYS A 78 2.83 -1.66 6.78
CA LYS A 78 2.38 -0.33 7.19
C LYS A 78 3.52 0.69 7.17
N THR A 79 4.71 0.30 7.64
CA THR A 79 5.91 1.15 7.60
C THR A 79 6.26 1.52 6.16
N LYS A 80 6.35 0.55 5.24
CA LYS A 80 6.64 0.82 3.83
C LYS A 80 5.59 1.70 3.17
N TYR A 81 4.32 1.50 3.50
CA TYR A 81 3.23 2.36 3.03
C TYR A 81 3.37 3.80 3.54
N LEU A 82 3.71 3.99 4.82
CA LEU A 82 3.93 5.32 5.38
C LEU A 82 5.12 6.04 4.74
N GLU A 83 6.21 5.32 4.51
CA GLU A 83 7.38 5.85 3.79
C GLU A 83 7.00 6.30 2.38
N ALA A 84 6.28 5.46 1.64
CA ALA A 84 5.84 5.78 0.28
C ALA A 84 4.81 6.93 0.24
N SER A 85 3.84 6.96 1.15
CA SER A 85 2.77 7.97 1.16
C SER A 85 3.20 9.33 1.71
N SER A 86 4.31 9.41 2.44
CA SER A 86 4.81 10.66 2.98
C SER A 86 5.77 11.40 2.03
N ASN A 87 6.02 10.87 0.82
CA ASN A 87 7.08 11.34 -0.08
C ASN A 87 8.45 11.49 0.62
N LEU A 88 8.63 10.83 1.77
CA LEU A 88 9.92 10.62 2.42
C LEU A 88 10.60 9.49 1.66
N THR A 89 10.94 9.76 0.40
CA THR A 89 11.97 9.02 -0.29
C THR A 89 13.24 9.16 0.55
N LEU A 90 13.54 8.17 1.38
CA LEU A 90 14.93 7.78 1.53
C LEU A 90 15.37 7.38 0.12
N SER A 91 16.01 8.33 -0.54
CA SER A 91 16.43 8.29 -1.93
C SER A 91 16.88 6.90 -2.36
N ALA A 92 16.04 6.23 -3.14
CA ALA A 92 16.50 5.24 -4.10
C ALA A 92 15.89 5.64 -5.45
N PRO A 93 16.70 6.16 -6.39
CA PRO A 93 16.23 6.35 -7.76
C PRO A 93 16.00 4.95 -8.35
N GLY A 94 14.73 4.59 -8.54
CA GLY A 94 14.30 3.29 -9.04
C GLY A 94 13.44 2.56 -8.01
N GLY A 95 12.22 2.18 -8.41
CA GLY A 95 11.24 1.49 -7.59
C GLY A 95 11.89 0.48 -6.64
N GLY A 96 11.65 0.72 -5.34
CA GLY A 96 12.32 0.04 -4.24
C GLY A 96 12.23 -1.48 -4.33
N ASN A 97 13.30 -2.07 -4.85
CA ASN A 97 13.50 -3.50 -4.87
C ASN A 97 13.85 -3.95 -3.45
N ILE A 98 12.92 -4.62 -2.77
CA ILE A 98 13.04 -5.03 -1.34
C ILE A 98 14.11 -6.12 -1.14
N SER A 99 14.78 -6.60 -2.18
CA SER A 99 15.83 -7.62 -2.11
C SER A 99 17.13 -7.21 -1.38
N GLN A 100 17.25 -6.00 -0.85
CA GLN A 100 18.48 -5.56 -0.16
C GLN A 100 18.45 -5.67 1.37
N LEU A 101 17.36 -6.10 2.00
CA LEU A 101 17.32 -6.32 3.46
C LEU A 101 17.83 -7.69 3.94
N LEU A 102 18.45 -8.48 3.07
CA LEU A 102 19.12 -9.74 3.46
C LEU A 102 20.50 -9.85 2.81
N LYS A 103 21.44 -8.98 3.21
CA LYS A 103 22.87 -9.33 3.18
C LYS A 103 23.60 -8.84 4.43
N LYS A 104 24.03 -9.86 5.19
CA LYS A 104 24.94 -9.92 6.35
C LYS A 104 24.34 -9.64 7.71
#